data_AF-A0A926IA63-F1
#
_entry.id   AF-A0A926IA63-F1
#
_cell.length_a   1.000
_cell.length_b   1.000
_cell.length_c   1.000
_cell.angle_alpha   90.00
_cell.angle_beta   90.00
_cell.angle_gamma   90.00
#
_symmetry.space_group_name_H-M   'P 1'
#
loop_
_entity.id
_entity.type
_entity.pdbx_description
1 polymer ?
#
loop_
_entity_poly.entity_id
_entity_poly.type
_entity_poly.pdbx_seq_one_letter_code
_entity_poly.pdbx_strand_id
1 'polypeptide(L)'
;MQTKELHNISVKELTDLADVSRGAFYTHYQDIYDLYDQMESDLFKEINNIIIKEPTHKYNEVYKTLINYIYDNANICRIFMLRNSPGTFRNKMTNFFEEKFHSIVLYEMDMPEMKEEWKFISRYQNEGFISVLSLWLETDLIYPKEKLLRLLIDIDSVCDPLYT
;
A
#
# COMPACT_ATOMS: atom_id res chain seq x y z
N MET A 1 14.19 4.85 10.96
CA MET A 1 12.87 4.21 10.95
C MET A 1 12.93 2.78 10.40
N GLN A 2 13.70 2.51 9.34
CA GLN A 2 13.86 1.13 8.84
C GLN A 2 14.70 0.21 9.74
N THR A 3 15.71 0.75 10.44
CA THR A 3 16.71 -0.03 11.19
C THR A 3 16.62 0.12 12.70
N LYS A 4 15.74 1.01 13.17
CA LYS A 4 15.52 1.32 14.60
C LYS A 4 14.04 1.55 14.85
N GLU A 5 13.57 1.03 15.98
CA GLU A 5 12.25 1.32 16.53
C GLU A 5 12.05 2.82 16.72
N LEU A 6 10.81 3.29 16.50
CA LEU A 6 10.49 4.72 16.48
C LEU A 6 10.85 5.44 17.78
N HIS A 7 10.60 4.81 18.92
CA HIS A 7 10.91 5.36 20.25
C HIS A 7 12.41 5.49 20.55
N ASN A 8 13.28 4.83 19.76
CA ASN A 8 14.74 4.91 19.88
C ASN A 8 15.35 5.93 18.91
N ILE A 9 14.55 6.64 18.13
CA ILE A 9 15.01 7.67 17.20
C ILE A 9 14.83 9.03 17.88
N SER A 10 15.92 9.78 18.02
CA SER A 10 15.84 11.16 18.52
C SER A 10 15.76 12.16 17.36
N VAL A 11 15.11 13.31 17.60
CA VAL A 11 15.10 14.42 16.63
C VAL A 11 16.52 14.84 16.27
N LYS A 12 17.43 14.90 17.26
CA LYS A 12 18.84 15.25 17.03
C LYS A 12 19.50 14.29 16.03
N GLU A 13 19.43 12.99 16.30
CA GLU A 13 20.01 11.97 15.41
C GLU A 13 19.47 12.09 13.98
N LEU A 14 18.15 12.29 13.84
CA LEU A 14 17.52 12.43 12.54
C LEU A 14 17.99 13.70 11.82
N THR A 15 18.03 14.84 12.50
CA THR A 15 18.43 16.12 11.89
C THR A 15 19.92 16.13 11.54
N ASP A 16 20.76 15.48 12.35
CA ASP A 16 22.19 15.33 12.09
C ASP A 16 22.42 14.46 10.83
N LEU A 17 21.62 13.40 10.63
CA LEU A 17 21.70 12.53 9.45
C LEU A 17 21.19 13.22 8.17
N ALA A 18 20.15 14.04 8.29
CA ALA A 18 19.52 14.74 7.17
C ALA A 18 20.22 16.05 6.78
N ASP A 19 21.26 16.45 7.51
CA ASP A 19 21.96 17.74 7.35
C ASP A 19 21.01 18.95 7.42
N VAL A 20 20.13 18.95 8.42
CA VAL A 20 19.16 20.05 8.68
C VAL A 20 19.24 20.52 10.12
N SER A 21 18.81 21.75 10.38
CA SER A 21 18.73 22.25 11.76
C SER A 21 17.50 21.69 12.49
N ARG A 22 17.58 21.53 13.82
CA ARG A 22 16.42 21.21 14.65
C ARG A 22 15.31 22.26 14.53
N GLY A 23 15.66 23.53 14.36
CA GLY A 23 14.67 24.59 14.12
C GLY A 23 13.89 24.40 12.81
N ALA A 24 14.57 23.98 11.74
CA ALA A 24 13.92 23.62 10.48
C ALA A 24 13.02 22.38 10.63
N PHE A 25 13.46 21.35 11.35
CA PHE A 25 12.62 20.20 11.67
C PHE A 25 11.32 20.60 12.38
N TYR A 26 11.44 21.39 13.46
CA TYR A 26 10.28 21.84 14.23
C TYR A 26 9.38 22.86 13.50
N THR A 27 9.77 23.32 12.30
CA THR A 27 8.89 24.11 11.43
C THR A 27 7.81 23.25 10.77
N HIS A 28 8.08 21.95 10.59
CA HIS A 28 7.19 21.02 9.89
C HIS A 28 6.63 19.92 10.81
N TYR A 29 7.38 19.54 11.86
CA TYR A 29 7.05 18.38 12.69
C TYR A 29 7.17 18.71 14.18
N GLN A 30 6.17 18.34 14.97
CA GLN A 30 6.19 18.50 16.43
C GLN A 30 7.25 17.60 17.09
N ASP A 31 7.31 16.35 16.63
CA ASP A 31 8.27 15.34 17.08
C ASP A 31 8.43 14.24 16.03
N ILE A 32 9.07 13.14 16.42
CA ILE A 32 9.31 11.98 15.55
C ILE A 32 8.02 11.21 15.21
N TYR A 33 7.02 11.23 16.09
CA TYR A 33 5.73 10.57 15.83
C TYR A 33 4.89 11.38 14.85
N ASP A 34 4.87 12.71 14.98
CA ASP A 34 4.20 13.58 14.00
C ASP A 34 4.82 13.43 12.60
N LEU A 35 6.16 13.38 12.49
CA LEU A 35 6.81 13.03 11.22
C LEU A 35 6.35 11.67 10.68
N TYR A 36 6.31 10.65 11.53
CA TYR A 36 5.90 9.29 11.13
C TYR A 36 4.46 9.26 10.60
N ASP A 37 3.52 9.91 11.31
CA ASP A 37 2.12 9.97 10.94
C ASP A 37 1.90 10.77 9.65
N GLN A 38 2.64 11.87 9.45
CA GLN A 38 2.60 12.63 8.20
C GLN A 38 3.13 11.80 7.02
N MET A 39 4.25 11.10 7.20
CA MET A 39 4.78 10.17 6.19
C MET A 39 3.79 9.04 5.85
N GLU A 40 3.12 8.47 6.86
CA GLU A 40 2.07 7.44 6.65
C GLU A 40 0.92 8.01 5.81
N SER A 41 0.46 9.21 6.17
CA SER A 41 -0.65 9.90 5.52
C SER A 41 -0.33 10.24 4.06
N ASP A 42 0.87 10.72 3.78
CA ASP A 42 1.30 11.08 2.43
C ASP A 42 1.46 9.86 1.54
N LEU A 43 2.07 8.79 2.05
CA LEU A 43 2.12 7.49 1.35
C LEU A 43 0.71 6.99 1.01
N PHE A 44 -0.22 7.06 1.97
CA PHE A 44 -1.61 6.64 1.73
C PHE A 44 -2.30 7.49 0.66
N LYS A 45 -2.09 8.82 0.67
CA LYS A 45 -2.64 9.72 -0.36
C LYS A 45 -2.08 9.40 -1.75
N GLU A 46 -0.79 9.12 -1.86
CA GLU A 46 -0.15 8.77 -3.14
C GLU A 46 -0.72 7.47 -3.71
N ILE A 47 -0.86 6.44 -2.88
CA ILE A 47 -1.47 5.17 -3.29
C ILE A 47 -2.96 5.35 -3.65
N ASN A 48 -3.72 6.08 -2.84
CA ASN A 48 -5.12 6.38 -3.15
C ASN A 48 -5.25 7.11 -4.49
N ASN A 49 -4.36 8.06 -4.78
CA ASN A 49 -4.33 8.78 -6.05
C ASN A 49 -4.02 7.88 -7.25
N ILE A 50 -3.17 6.85 -7.09
CA ILE A 50 -2.91 5.85 -8.12
C ILE A 50 -4.22 5.14 -8.50
N ILE A 51 -5.00 4.75 -7.50
CA ILE A 51 -6.22 3.95 -7.68
C ILE A 51 -7.36 4.80 -8.25
N ILE A 52 -7.54 6.03 -7.76
CA ILE A 52 -8.58 6.94 -8.26
C ILE A 52 -8.33 7.40 -9.69
N LYS A 53 -7.06 7.59 -10.08
CA LYS A 53 -6.71 8.12 -11.41
C LYS A 53 -6.70 7.06 -12.51
N GLU A 54 -6.87 5.78 -12.18
CA GLU A 54 -6.89 4.72 -13.18
C GLU A 54 -8.24 4.69 -13.90
N PRO A 55 -8.35 5.20 -15.14
CA PRO A 55 -9.63 5.43 -15.81
C PRO A 55 -10.34 4.13 -16.18
N THR A 56 -9.58 3.03 -16.28
CA THR A 56 -10.13 1.76 -16.74
C THR A 56 -10.79 0.93 -15.63
N HIS A 57 -10.55 1.27 -14.36
CA HIS A 57 -10.95 0.47 -13.19
C HIS A 57 -10.52 -1.01 -13.26
N LYS A 58 -9.58 -1.36 -14.17
CA LYS A 58 -9.09 -2.73 -14.34
C LYS A 58 -8.02 -3.01 -13.30
N TYR A 59 -8.19 -4.09 -12.53
CA TYR A 59 -7.23 -4.54 -11.53
C TYR A 59 -5.80 -4.67 -12.07
N ASN A 60 -5.64 -5.13 -13.31
CA ASN A 60 -4.32 -5.32 -13.92
C ASN A 60 -3.51 -4.01 -14.05
N GLU A 61 -4.15 -2.91 -14.44
CA GLU A 61 -3.45 -1.61 -14.56
C GLU A 61 -3.21 -0.98 -13.18
N VAL A 62 -4.13 -1.17 -12.24
CA VAL A 62 -3.94 -0.79 -10.83
C VAL A 62 -2.74 -1.53 -10.23
N TYR A 63 -2.65 -2.85 -10.41
CA TYR A 63 -1.55 -3.68 -9.93
C TYR A 63 -0.23 -3.24 -10.53
N LYS A 64 -0.20 -3.01 -11.84
CA LYS A 64 1.00 -2.55 -12.54
C LYS A 64 1.48 -1.20 -11.99
N THR A 65 0.57 -0.26 -11.78
CA THR A 65 0.91 1.07 -11.27
C THR A 65 1.36 1.01 -9.82
N LEU A 66 0.70 0.22 -8.97
CA LEU A 66 1.11 -0.03 -7.59
C LEU A 66 2.47 -0.71 -7.50
N ILE A 67 2.73 -1.75 -8.28
CA ILE A 67 4.00 -2.48 -8.30
C ILE A 67 5.14 -1.54 -8.72
N ASN A 68 4.93 -0.70 -9.74
CA ASN A 68 5.92 0.30 -10.13
C ASN A 68 6.16 1.33 -9.02
N TYR A 69 5.08 1.84 -8.42
CA TYR A 69 5.20 2.79 -7.31
C TYR A 69 5.96 2.19 -6.13
N ILE A 70 5.67 0.96 -5.73
CA ILE A 70 6.36 0.26 -4.63
C ILE A 70 7.83 0.02 -5.00
N TYR A 71 8.13 -0.32 -6.25
CA TYR A 71 9.50 -0.47 -6.72
C TYR A 71 10.30 0.83 -6.59
N ASP A 72 9.73 1.95 -7.05
CA ASP A 72 10.38 3.26 -7.04
C ASP A 72 10.47 3.85 -5.61
N ASN A 73 9.55 3.45 -4.72
CA ASN A 73 9.43 3.98 -3.36
C ASN A 73 9.66 2.92 -2.27
N ALA A 74 10.47 1.90 -2.57
CA ALA A 74 10.65 0.72 -1.73
C ALA A 74 11.03 1.07 -0.27
N ASN A 75 11.81 2.13 -0.08
CA ASN A 75 12.26 2.54 1.24
C ASN A 75 11.12 2.97 2.16
N ILE A 76 10.23 3.85 1.68
CA ILE A 76 9.08 4.31 2.47
C ILE A 76 8.03 3.21 2.57
N CYS A 77 7.81 2.43 1.51
CA CYS A 77 6.91 1.28 1.54
C CYS A 77 7.34 0.26 2.61
N ARG A 78 8.64 -0.02 2.78
CA ARG A 78 9.14 -0.91 3.86
C ARG A 78 8.78 -0.41 5.26
N ILE A 79 8.74 0.90 5.47
CA ILE A 79 8.43 1.45 6.80
C ILE A 79 7.00 1.08 7.21
N PHE A 80 6.05 1.11 6.26
CA PHE A 80 4.61 1.02 6.56
C PHE A 80 3.90 -0.26 6.08
N MET A 81 4.42 -0.96 5.07
CA MET A 81 3.77 -2.13 4.44
C MET A 81 4.25 -3.49 4.96
N LEU A 82 5.27 -3.52 5.82
CA LEU A 82 5.75 -4.77 6.41
C LEU A 82 4.79 -5.25 7.51
N ARG A 83 4.75 -6.57 7.76
CA ARG A 83 3.83 -7.15 8.76
C ARG A 83 4.01 -6.58 10.16
N ASN A 84 5.24 -6.22 10.50
CA ASN A 84 5.60 -5.72 11.83
C ASN A 84 5.69 -4.18 11.87
N SER A 85 5.24 -3.49 10.82
CA SER A 85 5.22 -2.03 10.78
C SER A 85 4.30 -1.49 11.89
N PRO A 86 4.76 -0.52 12.70
CA PRO A 86 3.92 0.09 13.71
C PRO A 86 2.78 0.89 13.08
N GLY A 87 1.62 0.91 13.75
CA GLY A 87 0.47 1.71 13.32
C GLY A 87 -0.60 0.91 12.58
N THR A 88 -1.38 1.61 11.75
CA THR A 88 -2.62 1.07 11.16
C THR A 88 -2.62 1.10 9.63
N PHE A 89 -1.49 1.44 9.00
CA PHE A 89 -1.37 1.61 7.56
C PHE A 89 -1.91 0.42 6.76
N ARG A 90 -1.47 -0.80 7.09
CA ARG A 90 -1.94 -2.01 6.41
C ARG A 90 -3.46 -2.18 6.55
N ASN A 91 -4.02 -1.94 7.73
CA ASN A 91 -5.47 -2.04 7.95
C ASN A 91 -6.22 -0.96 7.14
N LYS A 92 -5.72 0.27 7.11
CA LYS A 92 -6.28 1.35 6.27
C LYS A 92 -6.25 0.97 4.80
N MET A 93 -5.13 0.43 4.32
CA MET A 93 -4.96 -0.05 2.95
C MET A 93 -5.92 -1.18 2.61
N THR A 94 -6.03 -2.20 3.47
CA THR A 94 -6.96 -3.30 3.28
C THR A 94 -8.40 -2.78 3.15
N ASN A 95 -8.86 -1.97 4.09
CA ASN A 95 -10.22 -1.44 4.08
C ASN A 95 -10.47 -0.58 2.83
N PHE A 96 -9.49 0.26 2.46
CA PHE A 96 -9.59 1.11 1.29
C PHE A 96 -9.72 0.32 -0.02
N PHE A 97 -8.91 -0.73 -0.21
CA PHE A 97 -9.02 -1.61 -1.37
C PHE A 97 -10.36 -2.36 -1.41
N GLU A 98 -10.83 -2.83 -0.26
CA GLU A 98 -12.11 -3.53 -0.13
C GLU A 98 -13.28 -2.61 -0.51
N GLU A 99 -13.33 -1.39 0.05
CA GLU A 99 -14.34 -0.38 -0.31
C GLU A 99 -14.30 -0.02 -1.80
N LYS A 100 -13.10 0.13 -2.38
CA LYS A 100 -12.94 0.44 -3.80
C LYS A 100 -13.41 -0.70 -4.69
N PHE A 101 -12.99 -1.93 -4.43
CA PHE A 101 -13.47 -3.12 -5.13
C PHE A 101 -15.00 -3.17 -5.09
N HIS A 102 -15.58 -3.00 -3.89
CA HIS A 102 -17.03 -3.02 -3.71
C HIS A 102 -17.71 -1.97 -4.58
N SER A 103 -17.20 -0.74 -4.59
CA SER A 103 -17.77 0.34 -5.40
C SER A 103 -17.71 0.09 -6.91
N ILE A 104 -16.62 -0.51 -7.41
CA ILE A 104 -16.43 -0.81 -8.84
C ILE A 104 -17.38 -1.91 -9.27
N VAL A 105 -17.45 -3.01 -8.52
CA VAL A 105 -18.32 -4.15 -8.86
C VAL A 105 -19.79 -3.76 -8.89
N LEU A 106 -20.26 -3.00 -7.88
CA LEU A 106 -21.65 -2.54 -7.85
C LEU A 106 -21.99 -1.65 -9.04
N TYR A 107 -21.05 -0.79 -9.44
CA TYR A 107 -21.20 0.09 -10.60
C TYR A 107 -21.17 -0.67 -11.94
N GLU A 108 -20.16 -1.50 -12.18
CA GLU A 108 -19.99 -2.21 -13.47
C GLU A 108 -21.07 -3.27 -13.72
N MET A 109 -21.57 -3.90 -12.65
CA MET A 109 -22.58 -4.96 -12.76
C MET A 109 -24.02 -4.46 -12.59
N ASP A 110 -24.21 -3.15 -12.37
CA ASP A 110 -25.52 -2.53 -12.08
C ASP A 110 -26.27 -3.26 -10.96
N MET A 111 -25.57 -3.54 -9.86
CA MET A 111 -26.07 -4.31 -8.73
C MET A 111 -26.33 -3.43 -7.51
N PRO A 112 -27.45 -3.61 -6.79
CA PRO A 112 -27.77 -2.80 -5.61
C PRO A 112 -26.94 -3.19 -4.38
N GLU A 113 -26.47 -4.44 -4.32
CA GLU A 113 -25.69 -4.97 -3.19
C GLU A 113 -24.74 -6.08 -3.64
N MET A 114 -23.66 -6.28 -2.89
CA MET A 114 -22.67 -7.31 -3.17
C MET A 114 -23.13 -8.67 -2.64
N LYS A 115 -22.98 -9.72 -3.46
CA LYS A 115 -23.21 -11.11 -3.05
C LYS A 115 -22.28 -11.51 -1.90
N GLU A 116 -22.78 -12.32 -0.98
CA GLU A 116 -21.98 -12.79 0.16
C GLU A 116 -20.70 -13.50 -0.29
N GLU A 117 -20.76 -14.39 -1.28
CA GLU A 117 -19.56 -15.08 -1.77
C GLU A 117 -18.48 -14.11 -2.31
N TRP A 118 -18.87 -13.00 -2.91
CA TRP A 118 -17.94 -12.03 -3.47
C TRP A 118 -17.21 -11.22 -2.41
N LYS A 119 -17.81 -11.03 -1.23
CA LYS A 119 -17.14 -10.43 -0.07
C LYS A 119 -15.96 -11.30 0.38
N PHE A 120 -16.14 -12.63 0.38
CA PHE A 120 -15.06 -13.56 0.74
C PHE A 120 -13.97 -13.62 -0.33
N ILE A 121 -14.36 -13.64 -1.61
CA ILE A 121 -13.41 -13.65 -2.74
C ILE A 121 -12.59 -12.36 -2.76
N SER A 122 -13.23 -11.19 -2.67
CA SER A 122 -12.55 -9.89 -2.67
C SER A 122 -11.58 -9.78 -1.50
N ARG A 123 -11.99 -10.24 -0.31
CA ARG A 123 -11.12 -10.25 0.88
C ARG A 123 -9.90 -11.15 0.69
N TYR A 124 -10.09 -12.34 0.12
CA TYR A 124 -8.99 -13.27 -0.18
C TYR A 124 -8.00 -12.66 -1.17
N GLN A 125 -8.48 -12.09 -2.27
CA GLN A 125 -7.65 -11.45 -3.30
C GLN A 125 -6.86 -10.26 -2.73
N ASN A 126 -7.54 -9.37 -1.99
CA ASN A 126 -6.93 -8.20 -1.38
C ASN A 126 -5.83 -8.57 -0.38
N GLU A 127 -6.10 -9.48 0.56
CA GLU A 127 -5.08 -9.93 1.51
C GLU A 127 -3.96 -10.73 0.83
N GLY A 128 -4.28 -11.51 -0.20
CA GLY A 128 -3.30 -12.21 -1.03
C GLY A 128 -2.34 -11.25 -1.70
N PHE A 129 -2.88 -10.23 -2.37
CA PHE A 129 -2.11 -9.16 -3.03
C PHE A 129 -1.22 -8.41 -2.04
N ILE A 130 -1.77 -7.90 -0.94
CA ILE A 130 -1.01 -7.19 0.10
C ILE A 130 0.09 -8.10 0.66
N SER A 131 -0.23 -9.37 0.94
CA SER A 131 0.73 -10.35 1.48
C SER A 131 1.89 -10.61 0.54
N VAL A 132 1.64 -10.74 -0.77
CA VAL A 132 2.67 -10.93 -1.79
C VAL A 132 3.56 -9.69 -1.92
N LEU A 133 2.97 -8.49 -1.88
CA LEU A 133 3.74 -7.23 -1.89
C LEU A 133 4.61 -7.08 -0.64
N SER A 134 4.09 -7.41 0.54
CA SER A 134 4.89 -7.42 1.78
C SER A 134 6.07 -8.38 1.65
N LEU A 135 5.87 -9.61 1.15
CA LEU A 135 6.96 -10.57 0.94
C LEU A 135 7.99 -10.05 -0.07
N TRP A 136 7.53 -9.40 -1.14
CA TRP A 136 8.41 -8.83 -2.14
C TRP A 136 9.30 -7.73 -1.56
N LEU A 137 8.74 -6.88 -0.70
CA LEU A 137 9.51 -5.94 0.09
C LEU A 137 10.46 -6.70 1.02
N GLU A 138 10.00 -7.61 1.87
CA GLU A 138 10.84 -8.39 2.80
C GLU A 138 12.07 -9.06 2.13
N THR A 139 11.93 -9.46 0.87
CA THR A 139 12.98 -10.12 0.07
C THR A 139 13.83 -9.17 -0.78
N ASP A 140 13.87 -7.89 -0.42
CA ASP A 140 14.64 -6.85 -1.14
C ASP A 140 14.32 -6.77 -2.63
N LEU A 141 13.04 -6.97 -2.97
CA LEU A 141 12.52 -6.94 -4.34
C LEU A 141 13.20 -7.95 -5.28
N ILE A 142 13.74 -9.06 -4.75
CA ILE A 142 14.53 -10.04 -5.53
C ILE A 142 13.76 -10.64 -6.71
N TYR A 143 12.43 -10.75 -6.60
CA TYR A 143 11.60 -11.25 -7.68
C TYR A 143 11.35 -10.15 -8.72
N PRO A 144 11.58 -10.37 -10.03
CA PRO A 144 11.41 -9.32 -11.03
C PRO A 144 9.98 -8.78 -11.08
N LYS A 145 9.82 -7.45 -11.08
CA LYS A 145 8.50 -6.79 -10.98
C LYS A 145 7.53 -7.20 -12.09
N GLU A 146 8.03 -7.40 -13.31
CA GLU A 146 7.21 -7.84 -14.46
C GLU A 146 6.71 -9.27 -14.28
N LYS A 147 7.51 -10.13 -13.64
CA LYS A 147 7.10 -11.50 -13.30
C LYS A 147 6.12 -11.51 -12.13
N LEU A 148 6.30 -10.63 -11.15
CA LEU A 148 5.38 -10.48 -10.02
C LEU A 148 3.99 -10.04 -10.49
N LEU A 149 3.94 -9.05 -11.38
CA LEU A 149 2.69 -8.57 -11.96
C LEU A 149 1.95 -9.70 -12.68
N ARG A 150 2.64 -10.46 -13.54
CA ARG A 150 2.04 -11.60 -14.25
C ARG A 150 1.50 -12.66 -13.28
N LEU A 151 2.29 -13.01 -12.26
CA LEU A 151 1.89 -13.99 -11.25
C LEU A 151 0.58 -13.57 -10.55
N LEU A 152 0.46 -12.30 -10.15
CA LEU A 152 -0.73 -11.79 -9.47
C LEU A 152 -1.95 -11.77 -10.39
N ILE A 153 -1.80 -11.36 -11.65
CA ILE A 153 -2.87 -11.40 -12.65
C ILE A 153 -3.32 -12.84 -12.89
N ASP A 154 -2.38 -13.78 -13.03
CA ASP A 154 -2.69 -15.19 -13.27
C ASP A 154 -3.46 -15.80 -12.08
N ILE A 155 -3.06 -15.49 -10.84
CA ILE A 155 -3.76 -15.93 -9.62
C ILE A 155 -5.19 -15.40 -9.60
N ASP A 156 -5.37 -14.10 -9.81
CA ASP A 156 -6.70 -13.48 -9.71
C ASP A 156 -7.63 -13.92 -10.84
N SER A 157 -7.11 -14.20 -12.04
CA SER A 157 -7.91 -14.70 -13.16
C SER A 157 -8.61 -16.04 -12.90
N VAL A 158 -8.12 -16.83 -11.95
CA VAL A 158 -8.73 -18.11 -11.54
C VAL A 158 -9.87 -17.90 -10.54
N CYS A 159 -9.81 -16.82 -9.77
CA CYS A 159 -10.72 -16.55 -8.65
C CYS A 159 -11.78 -15.48 -8.93
N ASP A 160 -11.60 -14.67 -9.98
CA ASP A 160 -12.47 -13.52 -10.25
C ASP A 160 -13.71 -13.91 -11.10
N PRO A 161 -14.93 -13.80 -10.55
CA PRO A 161 -16.16 -14.08 -11.27
C PRO A 161 -16.46 -13.08 -12.39
N LEU A 162 -15.77 -11.93 -12.49
CA LEU A 162 -15.92 -10.98 -13.60
C LEU A 162 -15.30 -11.47 -14.91
N TYR A 163 -14.50 -12.54 -14.87
CA TYR A 163 -13.86 -13.14 -16.05
C TYR A 163 -14.49 -14.47 -16.51
N THR A 164 -15.60 -14.89 -15.88
CA THR A 164 -16.43 -16.05 -16.27
C THR A 164 -17.83 -15.63 -16.68
#